data_AF-A0A3B9EH75-F1
#
_entry.id   AF-A0A3B9EH75-F1
#
_cell.length_a   1.000
_cell.length_b   1.000
_cell.length_c   1.000
_cell.angle_alpha   90.00
_cell.angle_beta   90.00
_cell.angle_gamma   90.00
#
_symmetry.space_group_name_H-M   'P 1'
#
loop_
_entity.id
_entity.type
_entity.pdbx_description
1 polymer ?
#
loop_
_entity_poly.entity_id
_entity_poly.type
_entity_poly.pdbx_seq_one_letter_code
_entity_poly.pdbx_strand_id
1 'polypeptide(L)'
;MRVALFSAASVSLALAACTPPAEKAAEPAKAEPRALAGVDLDQPLRVLGTEPFWAVEITPQGLTYSGVDRPEQKAANPGPTLQGTVASWTTKTEAGTDLSVTLTATDCSDGMSDRTYPLTAKVEIGDETLTGCAAATAAVERAGESGRVE
;
A
#
# COMPACT_ATOMS: atom_id res chain seq x y z
N MET A 1 -92.05 -24.24 -1.06
CA MET A 1 -91.24 -25.47 -1.25
C MET A 1 -89.77 -25.03 -1.23
N ARG A 2 -89.10 -24.99 -0.07
CA ARG A 2 -88.23 -26.03 0.52
C ARG A 2 -87.06 -26.50 -0.38
N VAL A 3 -85.85 -26.40 0.21
CA VAL A 3 -84.57 -27.11 -0.05
C VAL A 3 -83.67 -26.44 -1.12
N ALA A 4 -82.56 -25.77 -0.77
CA ALA A 4 -81.21 -26.24 -0.34
C ALA A 4 -80.47 -26.99 -1.49
N LEU A 5 -79.18 -26.87 -1.77
CA LEU A 5 -77.96 -26.88 -0.95
C LEU A 5 -76.75 -26.35 -1.79
N PHE A 6 -75.83 -25.64 -1.12
CA PHE A 6 -74.36 -25.69 -1.20
C PHE A 6 -73.62 -25.48 -2.55
N SER A 7 -72.69 -24.51 -2.57
CA SER A 7 -71.25 -24.82 -2.54
C SER A 7 -70.42 -23.56 -2.29
N ALA A 8 -69.53 -23.66 -1.32
CA ALA A 8 -68.53 -22.67 -0.98
C ALA A 8 -67.42 -22.65 -2.04
N ALA A 9 -66.95 -21.46 -2.40
CA ALA A 9 -65.63 -21.28 -3.01
C ALA A 9 -65.09 -19.91 -2.61
N SER A 10 -64.40 -19.89 -1.47
CA SER A 10 -63.57 -18.79 -1.03
C SER A 10 -62.36 -18.69 -1.95
N VAL A 11 -62.29 -17.65 -2.79
CA VAL A 11 -61.11 -17.34 -3.59
C VAL A 11 -60.36 -16.19 -2.92
N SER A 12 -59.32 -16.55 -2.18
CA SER A 12 -58.33 -15.62 -1.65
C SER A 12 -57.47 -15.12 -2.80
N LEU A 13 -57.63 -13.84 -3.17
CA LEU A 13 -56.80 -13.18 -4.18
C LEU A 13 -55.51 -12.70 -3.51
N ALA A 14 -54.42 -13.45 -3.73
CA ALA A 14 -53.10 -13.12 -3.22
C ALA A 14 -52.52 -11.88 -3.94
N LEU A 15 -52.02 -10.93 -3.15
CA LEU A 15 -51.30 -9.75 -3.62
C LEU A 15 -50.02 -10.16 -4.39
N ALA A 16 -49.95 -9.80 -5.66
CA ALA A 16 -48.70 -9.77 -6.41
C ALA A 16 -47.92 -8.49 -6.05
N ALA A 17 -47.01 -8.59 -5.08
CA ALA A 17 -46.00 -7.56 -4.85
C ALA A 17 -44.75 -7.89 -5.68
N CYS A 18 -44.55 -7.17 -6.78
CA CYS A 18 -43.29 -7.19 -7.53
C CYS A 18 -42.23 -6.37 -6.77
N THR A 19 -41.33 -7.05 -6.07
CA THR A 19 -40.07 -6.46 -5.58
C THR A 19 -39.03 -6.56 -6.70
N PRO A 20 -38.42 -5.46 -7.17
CA PRO A 20 -37.24 -5.55 -8.03
C PRO A 20 -36.06 -6.15 -7.24
N PRO A 21 -35.25 -7.03 -7.83
CA PRO A 21 -34.07 -7.55 -7.16
C PRO A 21 -33.15 -6.38 -6.81
N ALA A 22 -32.77 -6.28 -5.54
CA ALA A 22 -31.67 -5.41 -5.15
C ALA A 22 -30.43 -5.87 -5.94
N GLU A 23 -29.99 -5.04 -6.89
CA GLU A 23 -28.65 -5.14 -7.45
C GLU A 23 -27.70 -5.17 -6.25
N LYS A 24 -27.04 -6.32 -6.06
CA LYS A 24 -25.92 -6.42 -5.15
C LYS A 24 -24.96 -5.31 -5.55
N ALA A 25 -24.85 -4.30 -4.71
CA ALA A 25 -23.72 -3.38 -4.75
C ALA A 25 -22.47 -4.27 -4.80
N ALA A 26 -21.70 -4.14 -5.88
CA ALA A 26 -20.46 -4.86 -6.02
C ALA A 26 -19.62 -4.56 -4.78
N GLU A 27 -19.26 -5.61 -4.04
CA GLU A 27 -18.23 -5.53 -3.02
C GLU A 27 -17.00 -4.89 -3.66
N PRO A 28 -16.38 -3.86 -3.05
CA PRO A 28 -15.18 -3.26 -3.62
C PRO A 28 -14.16 -4.37 -3.78
N ALA A 29 -13.74 -4.63 -5.02
CA ALA A 29 -12.70 -5.61 -5.31
C ALA A 29 -11.49 -5.28 -4.44
N LYS A 30 -11.05 -6.24 -3.63
CA LYS A 30 -9.78 -6.15 -2.92
C LYS A 30 -8.72 -5.82 -3.97
N ALA A 31 -8.13 -4.63 -3.89
CA ALA A 31 -7.02 -4.28 -4.76
C ALA A 31 -5.95 -5.37 -4.61
N GLU A 32 -5.48 -5.93 -5.73
CA GLU A 32 -4.39 -6.90 -5.69
C GLU A 32 -3.16 -6.22 -5.07
N PRO A 33 -2.44 -6.87 -4.14
CA PRO A 33 -1.26 -6.30 -3.52
C PRO A 33 -0.23 -5.92 -4.58
N ARG A 34 0.24 -4.67 -4.53
CA ARG A 34 1.27 -4.21 -5.46
C ARG A 34 2.60 -4.74 -4.98
N ALA A 35 3.13 -5.79 -5.61
CA ALA A 35 4.40 -6.39 -5.24
C ALA A 35 5.55 -5.97 -6.15
N LEU A 36 6.74 -5.71 -5.59
CA LEU A 36 7.97 -5.41 -6.32
C LEU A 36 9.12 -6.26 -5.76
N ALA A 37 9.71 -7.13 -6.59
CA ALA A 37 10.76 -8.08 -6.16
C ALA A 37 10.39 -8.92 -4.93
N GLY A 38 9.11 -9.26 -4.75
CA GLY A 38 8.62 -10.01 -3.58
C GLY A 38 8.27 -9.14 -2.37
N VAL A 39 8.51 -7.83 -2.43
CA VAL A 39 8.11 -6.86 -1.39
C VAL A 39 6.70 -6.36 -1.67
N ASP A 40 5.80 -6.51 -0.69
CA ASP A 40 4.45 -5.93 -0.76
C ASP A 40 4.50 -4.43 -0.46
N LEU A 41 4.19 -3.61 -1.47
CA LEU A 41 4.26 -2.15 -1.40
C LEU A 41 3.09 -1.50 -0.65
N ASP A 42 2.07 -2.29 -0.29
CA ASP A 42 0.95 -1.86 0.55
C ASP A 42 1.24 -2.09 2.05
N GLN A 43 2.38 -2.71 2.38
CA GLN A 43 2.88 -2.89 3.75
C GLN A 43 3.95 -1.83 4.10
N PRO A 44 4.30 -1.68 5.40
CA PRO A 44 5.38 -0.81 5.80
C PRO A 44 6.71 -1.15 5.13
N LEU A 45 7.34 -0.13 4.55
CA LEU A 45 8.65 -0.21 3.91
C LEU A 45 9.66 0.66 4.66
N ARG A 46 10.90 0.21 4.67
CA ARG A 46 12.03 0.98 5.14
C ARG A 46 12.96 1.25 3.96
N VAL A 47 13.14 2.52 3.66
CA VAL A 47 14.14 3.03 2.71
C VAL A 47 15.25 3.65 3.54
N LEU A 48 16.51 3.34 3.23
CA LEU A 48 17.65 3.79 4.03
C LEU A 48 18.88 4.06 3.17
N GLY A 49 19.69 5.02 3.61
CA GLY A 49 21.05 5.26 3.13
C GLY A 49 22.01 5.35 4.31
N THR A 50 23.24 4.91 4.08
CA THR A 50 24.28 4.76 5.11
C THR A 50 25.23 5.95 5.20
N GLU A 51 25.48 6.68 4.11
CA GLU A 51 26.36 7.85 4.13
C GLU A 51 25.83 9.00 3.25
N PRO A 52 25.43 10.14 3.86
CA PRO A 52 25.11 10.30 5.29
C PRO A 52 23.94 9.37 5.69
N PHE A 53 23.77 9.11 7.00
CA PHE A 53 22.65 8.30 7.47
C PHE A 53 21.30 9.02 7.32
N TRP A 54 20.38 8.41 6.59
CA TRP A 54 19.01 8.89 6.42
C TRP A 54 18.06 7.70 6.20
N ALA A 55 16.77 7.95 6.40
CA ALA A 55 15.74 6.98 6.11
C ALA A 55 14.45 7.65 5.62
N VAL A 56 13.65 6.87 4.89
CA VAL A 56 12.22 7.12 4.69
C VAL A 56 11.45 5.90 5.17
N GLU A 57 10.58 6.09 6.15
CA GLU A 57 9.58 5.10 6.52
C GLU A 57 8.31 5.36 5.71
N ILE A 58 7.86 4.35 4.97
CA ILE A 58 6.64 4.42 4.17
C ILE A 58 5.62 3.49 4.83
N THR A 59 4.49 4.04 5.25
CA THR A 59 3.40 3.28 5.88
C THR A 59 2.09 3.63 5.20
N PRO A 60 1.00 2.84 5.35
CA PRO A 60 -0.31 3.23 4.86
C PRO A 60 -0.79 4.60 5.36
N GLN A 61 -0.29 5.07 6.50
CA GLN A 61 -0.65 6.34 7.12
C GLN A 61 0.12 7.53 6.55
N GLY A 62 1.33 7.34 6.04
CA GLY A 62 2.19 8.44 5.63
C GLY A 62 3.64 8.03 5.36
N LEU A 63 4.42 9.01 4.93
CA LEU A 63 5.87 8.92 4.78
C LEU A 63 6.53 9.77 5.87
N THR A 64 7.59 9.24 6.48
CA THR A 64 8.43 9.98 7.42
C THR A 64 9.87 9.91 6.95
N TYR A 65 10.42 11.05 6.55
CA TYR A 65 11.84 11.21 6.24
C TYR A 65 12.59 11.70 7.49
N SER A 66 13.76 11.14 7.77
CA SER A 66 14.61 11.53 8.90
C SER A 66 16.08 11.16 8.68
N GLY A 67 16.98 11.73 9.48
CA GLY A 67 18.40 11.40 9.48
C GLY A 67 19.15 12.06 10.65
N VAL A 68 20.43 11.72 10.83
CA VAL A 68 21.22 12.20 11.99
C VAL A 68 21.33 13.73 12.00
N ASP A 69 21.60 14.32 10.84
CA ASP A 69 21.74 15.78 10.67
C ASP A 69 20.61 16.38 9.80
N ARG A 70 19.47 15.67 9.72
CA ARG A 70 18.35 16.01 8.86
C ARG A 70 17.08 16.10 9.71
N PRO A 71 16.37 17.24 9.73
CA PRO A 71 15.13 17.34 10.50
C PRO A 71 14.09 16.35 9.97
N GLU A 72 13.29 15.79 10.87
CA GLU A 72 12.18 14.93 10.50
C GLU A 72 11.17 15.71 9.64
N GLN A 73 10.73 15.10 8.53
CA GLN A 73 9.68 15.64 7.67
C GLN A 73 8.64 14.56 7.38
N LYS A 74 7.37 14.89 7.61
CA LYS A 74 6.24 14.00 7.36
C LYS A 74 5.51 14.39 6.08
N ALA A 75 4.93 13.41 5.40
CA ALA A 75 4.10 13.63 4.22
C ALA A 75 2.94 12.62 4.18
N ALA A 76 1.85 12.99 3.51
CA ALA A 76 0.78 12.04 3.21
C ALA A 76 1.28 10.96 2.24
N ASN A 77 0.76 9.73 2.38
CA ASN A 77 1.04 8.65 1.44
C ASN A 77 0.00 8.65 0.29
N PRO A 78 0.40 9.00 -0.96
CA PRO A 78 -0.50 8.93 -2.12
C PRO A 78 -0.75 7.49 -2.60
N GLY A 79 -0.05 6.51 -2.02
CA GLY A 79 0.06 5.15 -2.51
C GLY A 79 1.12 5.00 -3.60
N PRO A 80 1.65 3.78 -3.80
CA PRO A 80 2.65 3.53 -4.83
C PRO A 80 2.04 3.57 -6.24
N THR A 81 2.75 4.21 -7.15
CA THR A 81 2.58 4.01 -8.60
C THR A 81 3.56 2.93 -9.05
N LEU A 82 3.05 1.81 -9.54
CA LEU A 82 3.87 0.68 -10.02
C LEU A 82 3.92 0.66 -11.55
N GLN A 83 5.13 0.64 -12.12
CA GLN A 83 5.39 0.59 -13.56
C GLN A 83 6.52 -0.40 -13.84
N GLY A 84 6.17 -1.62 -14.26
CA GLY A 84 7.14 -2.68 -14.50
C GLY A 84 7.95 -3.00 -13.24
N THR A 85 9.27 -2.81 -13.31
CA THR A 85 10.22 -3.07 -12.21
C THR A 85 10.50 -1.84 -11.35
N VAL A 86 9.67 -0.81 -11.43
CA VAL A 86 9.83 0.45 -10.70
C VAL A 86 8.54 0.81 -9.96
N ALA A 87 8.66 1.21 -8.70
CA ALA A 87 7.59 1.80 -7.92
C ALA A 87 7.97 3.21 -7.46
N SER A 88 7.01 4.12 -7.40
CA SER A 88 7.25 5.48 -6.93
C SER A 88 6.14 6.07 -6.07
N TRP A 89 6.55 6.99 -5.20
CA TRP A 89 5.70 7.89 -4.43
C TRP A 89 6.15 9.31 -4.71
N THR A 90 5.21 10.19 -5.04
CA THR A 90 5.48 11.61 -5.21
C THR A 90 4.50 12.39 -4.37
N THR A 91 5.01 13.14 -3.40
CA THR A 91 4.22 13.85 -2.40
C THR A 91 4.93 15.15 -1.99
N LYS A 92 4.29 15.92 -1.12
CA LYS A 92 4.86 17.12 -0.51
C LYS A 92 4.81 16.97 1.01
N THR A 93 5.90 17.30 1.68
CA THR A 93 5.96 17.25 3.14
C THR A 93 5.08 18.33 3.77
N GLU A 94 4.77 18.19 5.05
CA GLU A 94 4.02 19.18 5.83
C GLU A 94 4.73 20.54 5.87
N ALA A 95 6.06 20.55 5.71
CA ALA A 95 6.88 21.77 5.58
C ALA A 95 6.85 22.39 4.18
N GLY A 96 6.16 21.77 3.21
CA GLY A 96 6.05 22.24 1.84
C GLY A 96 7.16 21.78 0.89
N THR A 97 8.09 20.95 1.37
CA THR A 97 9.21 20.39 0.58
C THR A 97 8.72 19.25 -0.32
N ASP A 98 9.14 19.23 -1.58
CA ASP A 98 8.83 18.10 -2.47
C ASP A 98 9.59 16.85 -2.03
N LEU A 99 8.90 15.71 -2.00
CA LEU A 99 9.46 14.41 -1.66
C LEU A 99 9.05 13.38 -2.72
N SER A 100 10.05 12.79 -3.38
CA SER A 100 9.88 11.67 -4.29
C SER A 100 10.69 10.48 -3.81
N VAL A 101 10.08 9.30 -3.77
CA VAL A 101 10.76 8.03 -3.52
C VAL A 101 10.56 7.14 -4.71
N THR A 102 11.65 6.63 -5.28
CA THR A 102 11.65 5.66 -6.38
C THR A 102 12.37 4.40 -5.94
N LEU A 103 11.70 3.25 -6.08
CA LEU A 103 12.27 1.94 -5.79
C LEU A 103 12.36 1.14 -7.09
N THR A 104 13.51 0.50 -7.32
CA THR A 104 13.75 -0.38 -8.46
C THR A 104 13.99 -1.81 -7.96
N ALA A 105 13.41 -2.80 -8.63
CA ALA A 105 13.64 -4.23 -8.38
C ALA A 105 15.06 -4.66 -8.79
N THR A 106 16.05 -4.21 -8.04
CA THR A 106 17.48 -4.46 -8.22
C THR A 106 18.11 -4.64 -6.85
N ASP A 107 18.85 -5.75 -6.68
CA ASP A 107 19.60 -6.02 -5.45
C ASP A 107 20.52 -4.84 -5.10
N CYS A 108 20.51 -4.44 -3.84
CA CYS A 108 21.21 -3.28 -3.31
C CYS A 108 22.05 -3.67 -2.09
N SER A 109 23.31 -3.26 -2.06
CA SER A 109 24.15 -3.33 -0.86
C SER A 109 24.17 -1.97 -0.19
N ASP A 110 24.06 -1.94 1.14
CA ASP A 110 24.16 -0.71 1.92
C ASP A 110 25.61 -0.21 2.10
N GLY A 111 26.60 -0.93 1.54
CA GLY A 111 28.00 -0.53 1.48
C GLY A 111 28.76 -0.55 2.81
N MET A 112 28.07 -0.74 3.94
CA MET A 112 28.68 -0.80 5.27
C MET A 112 28.56 -2.17 5.92
N SER A 113 27.59 -2.96 5.50
CA SER A 113 27.40 -4.33 5.96
C SER A 113 27.40 -5.28 4.77
N ASP A 114 27.48 -6.57 5.06
CA ASP A 114 27.30 -7.63 4.05
C ASP A 114 25.80 -7.90 3.80
N ARG A 115 24.91 -6.92 4.04
CA ARG A 115 23.48 -7.04 3.78
C ARG A 115 23.16 -6.73 2.32
N THR A 116 22.30 -7.56 1.74
CA THR A 116 21.73 -7.37 0.40
C THR A 116 20.22 -7.20 0.49
N TYR A 117 19.74 -6.04 0.06
CA TYR A 117 18.33 -5.65 0.03
C TYR A 117 17.76 -5.92 -1.37
N PRO A 118 16.47 -6.27 -1.49
CA PRO A 118 15.85 -6.61 -2.77
C PRO A 118 15.60 -5.39 -3.68
N LEU A 119 15.64 -4.17 -3.12
CA LEU A 119 15.31 -2.95 -3.86
C LEU A 119 16.41 -1.88 -3.73
N THR A 120 16.71 -1.26 -4.87
CA THR A 120 17.52 -0.03 -4.94
C THR A 120 16.59 1.17 -4.85
N ALA A 121 16.96 2.16 -4.03
CA ALA A 121 16.17 3.35 -3.79
C ALA A 121 16.85 4.62 -4.28
N LYS A 122 16.06 5.52 -4.85
CA LYS A 122 16.41 6.93 -5.06
C LYS A 122 15.37 7.79 -4.33
N VAL A 123 15.82 8.71 -3.50
CA VAL A 123 14.97 9.68 -2.80
C VAL A 123 15.37 11.08 -3.23
N GLU A 124 14.40 11.87 -3.67
CA GLU A 124 14.58 13.28 -3.99
C GLU A 124 13.80 14.08 -2.95
N ILE A 125 14.49 14.94 -2.20
CA ILE A 125 13.87 15.79 -1.18
C ILE A 125 14.36 17.23 -1.32
N GLY A 126 13.47 18.13 -1.71
CA GLY A 126 13.86 19.47 -2.17
C GLY A 126 14.84 19.37 -3.34
N ASP A 127 16.04 19.93 -3.16
CA ASP A 127 17.11 19.93 -4.16
C ASP A 127 18.11 18.76 -3.99
N GLU A 128 17.93 17.91 -2.97
CA GLU A 128 18.83 16.79 -2.70
C GLU A 128 18.37 15.51 -3.40
N THR A 129 19.31 14.76 -3.96
CA THR A 129 19.10 13.40 -4.45
C THR A 129 19.95 12.43 -3.63
N LEU A 130 19.30 11.44 -3.03
CA LEU A 130 19.89 10.43 -2.16
C LEU A 130 19.70 9.06 -2.78
N THR A 131 20.72 8.22 -2.67
CA THR A 131 20.67 6.82 -3.14
C THR A 131 20.81 5.89 -1.94
N GLY A 132 20.04 4.81 -1.92
CA GLY A 132 20.00 3.89 -0.82
C GLY A 132 19.38 2.54 -1.19
N CYS A 133 19.06 1.76 -0.18
CA CYS A 133 18.41 0.46 -0.32
C CYS A 133 17.02 0.48 0.31
N ALA A 134 16.17 -0.48 -0.06
CA ALA A 134 14.86 -0.64 0.56
C ALA A 134 14.43 -2.11 0.70
N ALA A 135 13.64 -2.36 1.73
CA ALA A 135 12.96 -3.63 1.95
C ALA A 135 11.68 -3.40 2.78
N ALA A 136 10.88 -4.46 2.97
CA ALA A 136 9.82 -4.44 3.97
C ALA A 136 10.40 -4.15 5.36
N THR A 137 9.77 -3.28 6.14
CA THR A 137 10.26 -2.91 7.47
C THR A 137 10.50 -4.14 8.35
N ALA A 138 9.56 -5.08 8.34
CA ALA A 138 9.67 -6.31 9.11
C ALA A 138 10.84 -7.22 8.66
N ALA A 139 11.24 -7.16 7.38
CA ALA A 139 12.43 -7.86 6.88
C ALA A 139 13.71 -7.19 7.40
N VAL A 140 13.77 -5.86 7.39
CA VAL A 140 14.90 -5.10 7.93
C VAL A 140 15.12 -5.39 9.42
N GLU A 141 14.05 -5.50 10.19
CA GLU A 141 14.06 -5.79 11.64
C GLU A 141 14.49 -7.22 11.98
N ARG A 142 14.16 -8.19 11.13
CA ARG A 142 14.51 -9.60 11.33
C ARG A 142 15.89 -9.97 10.82
N ALA A 143 16.39 -9.24 9.83
CA ALA A 143 17.69 -9.49 9.24
C ALA A 143 18.82 -9.32 10.26
N GLY A 144 19.81 -10.20 10.16
CA GLY A 144 21.03 -10.11 10.95
C GLY A 144 21.98 -9.01 10.44
N GLU A 145 23.20 -9.01 10.96
CA GLU A 145 24.25 -8.06 10.57
C GLU A 145 24.77 -8.28 9.13
N SER A 146 24.39 -9.38 8.48
CA SER A 146 24.77 -9.75 7.12
C SER A 146 23.69 -10.59 6.43
N GLY A 147 23.81 -10.76 5.11
CA GLY A 147 22.96 -11.64 4.31
C GLY A 147 21.76 -10.95 3.67
N ARG A 148 20.83 -11.74 3.14
CA ARG A 148 19.66 -11.23 2.40
C ARG A 148 18.61 -10.65 3.35
N VAL A 149 18.03 -9.51 2.99
CA VAL A 149 16.97 -8.85 3.75
C VAL A 149 15.62 -9.18 3.12
N GLU A 150 14.94 -10.22 3.63
CA GLU A 150 13.63 -10.68 3.16
C GLU A 150 12.72 -11.21 4.30
#